data_AF-D5CUC2-F1
#
_entry.id   AF-D5CUC2-F1
#
_cell.length_a   1.000
_cell.length_b   1.000
_cell.length_c   1.000
_cell.angle_alpha   90.00
_cell.angle_beta   90.00
_cell.angle_gamma   90.00
#
_symmetry.space_group_name_H-M   'P 1'
#
loop_
_entity.id
_entity.type
_entity.pdbx_description
1 polymer ?
#
loop_
_entity_poly.entity_id
_entity_poly.type
_entity_poly.pdbx_seq_one_letter_code
_entity_poly.pdbx_strand_id
1 'polypeptide(L)'
;MRRALATVILLLSLPALALDVDALREKAMKGDYQAQRNLAYTLATGSGAASSQNPTLGCAWYKLILLSGSEKIHDGDIGNVKVYCGQLTTDQQSVADKQARRLAKQIYGD
;
A
#
# COMPACT_ATOMS: atom_id res chain seq x y z
N MET A 1 14.07 24.56 52.44
CA MET A 1 12.90 23.91 51.81
C MET A 1 13.19 23.71 50.33
N ARG A 2 13.50 22.48 49.90
CA ARG A 2 13.80 22.15 48.49
C ARG A 2 12.48 22.05 47.71
N ARG A 3 12.27 22.95 46.74
CA ARG A 3 11.16 22.84 45.79
C ARG A 3 11.59 21.89 44.67
N ALA A 4 11.04 20.68 44.66
CA ALA A 4 11.15 19.79 43.51
C ALA A 4 10.18 20.32 42.44
N LEU A 5 10.70 20.84 41.33
CA LEU A 5 9.89 21.05 40.14
C LEU A 5 9.62 19.67 39.53
N ALA A 6 8.36 19.23 39.59
CA ALA A 6 7.90 18.06 38.88
C ALA A 6 7.76 18.40 37.39
N THR A 7 8.68 17.88 36.57
CA THR A 7 8.62 17.96 35.12
C THR A 7 7.45 17.11 34.63
N VAL A 8 6.38 17.74 34.15
CA VAL A 8 5.28 17.06 33.47
C VAL A 8 5.76 16.68 32.06
N ILE A 9 6.12 15.41 31.86
CA ILE A 9 6.35 14.84 30.53
C ILE A 9 4.98 14.52 29.93
N LEU A 10 4.46 15.43 29.10
CA LEU A 10 3.27 15.19 28.30
C LEU A 10 3.64 14.23 27.16
N LEU A 11 3.46 12.93 27.38
CA LEU A 11 3.50 11.92 26.33
C LEU A 11 2.30 12.14 25.40
N LEU A 12 2.46 12.97 24.37
CA LEU A 12 1.55 13.03 23.23
C LEU A 12 1.69 11.71 22.47
N SER A 13 0.91 10.70 22.87
CA SER A 13 0.63 9.54 22.03
C SER A 13 -0.10 10.05 20.80
N LEU A 14 0.66 10.32 19.73
CA LEU A 14 0.07 10.48 18.40
C LEU A 14 -0.72 9.19 18.14
N PRO A 15 -2.06 9.23 18.02
CA PRO A 15 -2.77 8.08 17.54
C PRO A 15 -2.15 7.79 16.17
N ALA A 16 -1.64 6.56 15.99
CA ALA A 16 -1.21 6.09 14.69
C ALA A 16 -2.38 6.35 13.74
N LEU A 17 -2.24 7.36 12.87
CA LEU A 17 -3.27 7.80 11.95
C LEU A 17 -3.80 6.56 11.27
N ALA A 18 -5.04 6.18 11.59
CA ALA A 18 -5.74 5.14 10.88
C ALA A 18 -5.65 5.54 9.42
N LEU A 19 -4.87 4.77 8.66
CA LEU A 19 -4.52 5.11 7.30
C LEU A 19 -5.83 5.04 6.51
N ASP A 20 -6.38 6.21 6.20
CA ASP A 20 -7.61 6.33 5.43
C ASP A 20 -7.33 5.73 4.05
N VAL A 21 -7.91 4.56 3.80
CA VAL A 21 -7.69 3.77 2.58
C VAL A 21 -8.13 4.55 1.36
N ASP A 22 -9.12 5.43 1.50
CA ASP A 22 -9.61 6.23 0.39
C ASP A 22 -8.65 7.38 0.09
N ALA A 23 -8.18 8.12 1.10
CA ALA A 23 -7.11 9.10 0.91
C ALA A 23 -5.82 8.47 0.36
N LEU A 24 -5.50 7.25 0.78
CA LEU A 24 -4.38 6.49 0.24
C LEU A 24 -4.61 6.11 -1.23
N ARG A 25 -5.81 5.63 -1.56
CA ARG A 25 -6.22 5.29 -2.92
C ARG A 25 -6.14 6.49 -3.85
N GLU A 26 -6.59 7.65 -3.41
CA GLU A 26 -6.47 8.89 -4.19
C GLU A 26 -5.02 9.22 -4.55
N LYS A 27 -4.08 9.11 -3.59
CA LYS A 27 -2.66 9.33 -3.85
C LYS A 27 -2.09 8.28 -4.80
N ALA A 28 -2.41 7.01 -4.59
CA ALA A 28 -1.95 5.91 -5.42
C ALA A 28 -2.40 6.07 -6.89
N MET A 29 -3.64 6.53 -7.10
CA MET A 29 -4.19 6.83 -8.44
C MET A 29 -3.55 8.05 -9.11
N LYS A 30 -2.94 8.97 -8.34
CA LYS A 30 -2.15 10.09 -8.87
C LYS A 30 -0.70 9.70 -9.20
N GLY A 31 -0.37 8.41 -9.14
CA GLY A 31 0.98 7.92 -9.43
C GLY A 31 1.96 8.00 -8.27
N ASP A 32 1.51 8.32 -7.04
CA ASP A 32 2.39 8.32 -5.86
C ASP A 32 2.88 6.90 -5.58
N TYR A 33 4.16 6.68 -5.86
CA TYR A 33 4.85 5.40 -5.72
C TYR A 33 4.71 4.77 -4.33
N GLN A 34 4.84 5.56 -3.26
CA GLN A 34 4.78 5.02 -1.90
C GLN A 34 3.33 4.74 -1.50
N ALA A 35 2.39 5.58 -1.95
CA ALA A 35 0.97 5.31 -1.76
C ALA A 35 0.54 4.01 -2.45
N GLN A 36 1.06 3.72 -3.64
CA GLN A 36 0.80 2.45 -4.33
C GLN A 36 1.29 1.24 -3.53
N ARG A 37 2.50 1.30 -2.95
CA ARG A 37 3.05 0.23 -2.11
C ARG A 37 2.21 0.00 -0.86
N ASN A 38 1.86 1.08 -0.18
CA ASN A 38 1.07 1.03 1.04
C ASN A 38 -0.35 0.50 0.75
N LEU A 39 -0.97 0.91 -0.36
CA LEU A 39 -2.28 0.42 -0.75
C LEU A 39 -2.25 -1.07 -1.11
N ALA A 40 -1.22 -1.50 -1.84
CA ALA A 40 -1.01 -2.91 -2.14
C ALA A 40 -0.93 -3.76 -0.86
N TYR A 41 -0.11 -3.32 0.10
CA TYR A 41 0.07 -4.00 1.38
C TYR A 41 -1.22 -4.05 2.22
N THR A 42 -1.89 -2.91 2.36
CA THR A 42 -3.17 -2.80 3.09
C THR A 42 -4.23 -3.72 2.52
N LEU A 43 -4.37 -3.77 1.19
CA LEU A 43 -5.33 -4.65 0.54
C LEU A 43 -4.93 -6.14 0.64
N ALA A 44 -3.63 -6.44 0.55
CA ALA A 44 -3.14 -7.82 0.65
C ALA A 44 -3.33 -8.42 2.05
N THR A 45 -3.08 -7.62 3.09
CA THR A 45 -3.00 -8.10 4.48
C THR A 45 -4.19 -7.73 5.35
N GLY A 46 -5.02 -6.78 4.92
CA GLY A 46 -6.08 -6.21 5.75
C GLY A 46 -5.54 -5.24 6.82
N SER A 47 -4.27 -4.83 6.76
CA SER A 47 -3.68 -3.88 7.70
C SER A 47 -4.19 -2.45 7.48
N GLY A 48 -4.47 -1.71 8.55
CA GLY A 48 -5.06 -0.37 8.50
C GLY A 48 -6.59 -0.42 8.51
N ALA A 49 -7.26 0.72 8.38
CA ALA A 49 -8.73 0.80 8.43
C ALA A 49 -9.46 0.11 7.25
N ALA A 50 -8.75 -0.70 6.44
CA ALA A 50 -9.33 -1.55 5.42
C ALA A 50 -10.07 -2.72 6.08
N SER A 51 -11.31 -2.47 6.48
CA SER A 51 -12.29 -3.49 6.90
C SER A 51 -12.66 -4.49 5.79
N SER A 52 -11.94 -4.52 4.66
CA SER A 52 -12.16 -5.45 3.54
C SER A 52 -10.83 -5.79 2.84
N GLN A 53 -10.07 -6.71 3.43
CA GLN A 53 -8.92 -7.34 2.77
C GLN A 53 -9.32 -7.84 1.37
N ASN A 54 -8.50 -7.53 0.37
CA ASN A 54 -8.68 -7.99 -1.00
C ASN A 54 -7.32 -8.36 -1.62
N PRO A 55 -6.84 -9.60 -1.40
CA PRO A 55 -5.51 -10.02 -1.83
C PRO A 55 -5.29 -9.95 -3.33
N THR A 56 -6.34 -10.25 -4.12
CA THR A 56 -6.30 -10.11 -5.58
C THR A 56 -6.04 -8.66 -6.00
N LEU A 57 -6.73 -7.70 -5.37
CA LEU A 57 -6.50 -6.28 -5.65
C LEU A 57 -5.14 -5.81 -5.15
N GLY A 58 -4.70 -6.28 -3.98
CA GLY A 58 -3.36 -5.99 -3.46
C GLY A 58 -2.26 -6.46 -4.41
N CYS A 59 -2.39 -7.70 -4.93
CA CYS A 59 -1.50 -8.21 -5.96
C CYS A 59 -1.54 -7.36 -7.25
N ALA A 60 -2.72 -6.89 -7.67
CA ALA A 60 -2.83 -6.01 -8.84
C ALA A 60 -2.04 -4.71 -8.66
N TRP A 61 -2.06 -4.11 -7.48
CA TRP A 61 -1.25 -2.91 -7.17
C TRP A 61 0.25 -3.22 -7.12
N TYR A 62 0.68 -4.35 -6.57
CA TYR A 62 2.10 -4.74 -6.65
C TYR A 62 2.58 -4.95 -8.09
N LYS A 63 1.76 -5.58 -8.92
CA LYS A 63 2.08 -5.75 -10.35
C LYS A 63 2.06 -4.40 -11.09
N LEU A 64 1.16 -3.48 -10.75
CA LEU A 64 1.17 -2.12 -11.29
C LEU A 64 2.50 -1.41 -11.01
N ILE A 65 3.04 -1.52 -9.80
CA ILE A 65 4.31 -0.87 -9.43
C ILE A 65 5.41 -1.30 -10.40
N LEU A 66 5.51 -2.58 -10.75
CA LEU A 66 6.47 -3.07 -11.73
C LEU A 66 6.20 -2.56 -13.16
N LEU A 67 4.93 -2.31 -13.50
CA LEU A 67 4.52 -1.73 -14.79
C LEU A 67 4.71 -0.21 -14.86
N SER A 68 4.94 0.47 -13.73
CA SER A 68 5.00 1.94 -13.66
C SER A 68 6.21 2.56 -14.37
N GLY A 69 7.27 1.76 -14.63
CA GLY A 69 8.54 2.27 -15.16
C GLY A 69 9.29 3.21 -14.19
N SER A 70 8.85 3.33 -12.93
CA SER A 70 9.48 4.17 -11.93
C SER A 70 10.92 3.75 -11.65
N GLU A 71 11.86 4.70 -11.65
CA GLU A 71 13.26 4.48 -11.26
C GLU A 71 13.43 4.07 -9.78
N LYS A 72 12.35 4.15 -8.98
CA LYS A 72 12.34 3.76 -7.57
C LYS A 72 12.08 2.27 -7.35
N ILE A 73 11.74 1.52 -8.41
CA ILE A 73 11.53 0.06 -8.35
C ILE A 73 12.81 -0.62 -7.87
N HIS A 74 12.68 -1.55 -6.91
CA HIS A 74 13.81 -2.31 -6.40
C HIS A 74 13.41 -3.75 -6.04
N ASP A 75 14.37 -4.56 -5.60
CA ASP A 75 14.18 -5.98 -5.28
C ASP A 75 13.05 -6.27 -4.27
N GLY A 76 12.75 -5.31 -3.41
CA GLY A 76 11.64 -5.41 -2.47
C GLY A 76 10.28 -5.47 -3.17
N ASP A 77 10.12 -4.81 -4.32
CA ASP A 77 8.86 -4.79 -5.08
C ASP A 77 8.65 -6.11 -5.82
N ILE A 78 9.74 -6.67 -6.36
CA ILE A 78 9.75 -8.04 -6.92
C ILE A 78 9.44 -9.05 -5.81
N GLY A 79 10.05 -8.89 -4.63
CA GLY A 79 9.80 -9.71 -3.46
C GLY A 79 8.33 -9.67 -3.01
N ASN A 80 7.72 -8.48 -3.00
CA ASN A 80 6.31 -8.32 -2.65
C ASN A 80 5.38 -9.02 -3.64
N VAL A 81 5.64 -8.94 -4.95
CA VAL A 81 4.87 -9.72 -5.94
C VAL A 81 5.00 -11.21 -5.63
N LYS A 82 6.21 -11.72 -5.39
CA LYS A 82 6.42 -13.14 -5.06
C LYS A 82 5.67 -13.57 -3.80
N VAL A 83 5.73 -12.78 -2.73
CA VAL A 83 5.12 -13.09 -1.44
C VAL A 83 3.59 -13.01 -1.52
N TYR A 84 3.04 -11.88 -1.97
CA TYR A 84 1.60 -11.63 -1.88
C TYR A 84 0.82 -12.21 -3.07
N CYS A 85 1.36 -12.17 -4.29
CA CYS A 85 0.70 -12.80 -5.44
C CYS A 85 0.89 -14.33 -5.45
N GLY A 86 1.99 -14.83 -4.90
CA GLY A 86 2.28 -16.27 -4.87
C GLY A 86 1.32 -17.10 -4.01
N GLN A 87 0.54 -16.46 -3.13
CA GLN A 87 -0.50 -17.09 -2.32
C GLN A 87 -1.83 -17.25 -3.09
N LEU A 88 -1.96 -16.66 -4.27
CA LEU A 88 -3.21 -16.63 -5.03
C LEU A 88 -3.32 -17.78 -6.03
N THR A 89 -4.55 -18.22 -6.29
CA THR A 89 -4.83 -19.18 -7.38
C THR A 89 -4.47 -18.59 -8.74
N THR A 90 -4.29 -19.44 -9.75
CA THR A 90 -4.01 -19.02 -11.12
C THR A 90 -5.06 -18.04 -11.65
N ASP A 91 -6.34 -18.28 -11.36
CA ASP A 91 -7.43 -17.40 -11.78
C ASP A 91 -7.35 -16.02 -11.11
N GLN A 92 -7.07 -15.99 -9.80
CA GLN A 92 -6.86 -14.74 -9.07
C GLN A 92 -5.66 -13.97 -9.61
N GLN A 93 -4.56 -14.66 -9.93
CA GLN A 93 -3.39 -14.02 -10.54
C GLN A 93 -3.71 -13.43 -11.92
N SER A 94 -4.49 -14.14 -12.74
CA SER A 94 -4.97 -13.66 -14.05
C SER A 94 -5.87 -12.43 -13.92
N VAL A 95 -6.76 -12.42 -12.93
CA VAL A 95 -7.58 -11.23 -12.62
C VAL A 95 -6.70 -10.06 -12.19
N ALA A 96 -5.74 -10.29 -11.29
CA ALA A 96 -4.81 -9.28 -10.82
C ALA A 96 -3.97 -8.69 -11.97
N ASP A 97 -3.50 -9.54 -12.90
CA ASP A 97 -2.76 -9.10 -14.09
C ASP A 97 -3.58 -8.17 -15.00
N LYS A 98 -4.83 -8.56 -15.28
CA LYS A 98 -5.74 -7.73 -16.08
C LYS A 98 -6.01 -6.40 -15.37
N GLN A 99 -6.16 -6.41 -14.05
CA GLN A 99 -6.40 -5.21 -13.28
C GLN A 99 -5.19 -4.30 -13.20
N ALA A 100 -3.99 -4.84 -12.99
CA ALA A 100 -2.74 -4.10 -13.01
C ALA A 100 -2.54 -3.35 -14.32
N ARG A 101 -2.80 -4.01 -15.46
CA ARG A 101 -2.73 -3.38 -16.78
C ARG A 101 -3.76 -2.26 -16.97
N ARG A 102 -4.99 -2.44 -16.47
CA ARG A 102 -6.00 -1.37 -16.49
C ARG A 102 -5.58 -0.17 -15.65
N LEU A 103 -5.09 -0.41 -14.43
CA LEU A 103 -4.58 0.65 -13.56
C LEU A 103 -3.39 1.37 -14.21
N ALA A 104 -2.46 0.63 -14.83
CA ALA A 104 -1.30 1.21 -15.50
C ALA A 104 -1.73 2.15 -16.63
N LYS A 105 -2.69 1.72 -17.45
CA LYS A 105 -3.27 2.57 -18.49
C LYS A 105 -3.97 3.80 -17.90
N GLN A 106 -4.70 3.67 -16.79
CA GLN A 106 -5.42 4.79 -16.17
C GLN A 106 -4.48 5.82 -15.53
N ILE A 107 -3.35 5.38 -14.98
CA ILE A 107 -2.45 6.23 -14.18
C ILE A 107 -1.30 6.79 -15.03
N TYR A 108 -0.83 6.02 -16.02
CA TYR A 108 0.38 6.33 -16.81
C TYR A 108 0.15 6.30 -18.34
N GLY A 109 -1.05 5.96 -18.81
CA GLY A 109 -1.36 5.99 -20.23
C GLY A 109 -1.76 7.39 -20.67
N ASP A 110 -1.06 7.94 -21.66
CA ASP A 110 -1.50 9.11 -22.42
C ASP A 110 -2.74 8.78 -23.27
#